data_AF-Q38FT6-F1
#
_entry.id   AF-Q38FT6-F1
#
_cell.length_a   1.000
_cell.length_b   1.000
_cell.length_c   1.000
_cell.angle_alpha   90.00
_cell.angle_beta   90.00
_cell.angle_gamma   90.00
#
_symmetry.space_group_name_H-M   'P 1'
#
loop_
_entity.id
_entity.type
_entity.pdbx_description
1 polymer ?
#
loop_
_entity_poly.entity_id
_entity_poly.type
_entity_poly.pdbx_seq_one_letter_code
_entity_poly.pdbx_strand_id
1 'polypeptide(L)'
;METTPTFSERFRSFLRLASALILLLALHAYASLDGGPSPTSTSTPKADENTTNTVSSKELVSLLFSIGMIFGPHIGYLVQLYEMNKTGIIDGYSPLVSVILLVSNDIRILYFMGNPYALPLLFQSAVAVAVHMVLLVRLLCIRQCSVIGIDAPVGSVENGSHVGKTVDETICIDQSELQPPQISPDDSSSYATVADRVPFLQGPLHWLDHHIVRLEESVLSHTPSAFTRRCVMMGLGMFMTTLLYYLIMIPAWKDAPQVVGYTALIFEAMLLVPQILRNHRRKCTEGLSLILLVTWVVGDIIKLVYFIVYEQPVPFLVCSGIQLTTDLIVIAQVVVYKCRGRRPSVSAGAADTHGGVPPSPASGEAAVAPVGALETAGWNDAAHVGKDVEERRSPVRRE
;
A
#
# COMPACT_ATOMS: atom_id res chain seq x y z
N MET A 1 -35.69 27.81 11.36
CA MET A 1 -34.36 27.36 10.91
C MET A 1 -34.50 25.94 10.42
N GLU A 2 -34.50 25.71 9.11
CA GLU A 2 -34.38 24.35 8.58
C GLU A 2 -32.96 23.85 8.85
N THR A 3 -32.84 22.84 9.71
CA THR A 3 -31.57 22.20 10.01
C THR A 3 -31.12 21.40 8.80
N THR A 4 -30.05 21.86 8.13
CA THR A 4 -29.41 21.11 7.06
C THR A 4 -28.95 19.74 7.57
N PRO A 5 -29.35 18.62 6.94
CA PRO A 5 -29.00 17.30 7.42
C PRO A 5 -27.50 17.05 7.35
N THR A 6 -26.98 16.43 8.42
CA THR A 6 -25.56 16.13 8.60
C THR A 6 -25.09 15.08 7.58
N PHE A 7 -23.78 15.02 7.31
CA PHE A 7 -23.20 14.05 6.38
C PHE A 7 -23.58 12.60 6.71
N SER A 8 -23.67 12.25 8.01
CA SER A 8 -24.08 10.91 8.45
C SER A 8 -25.53 10.56 8.07
N GLU A 9 -26.41 11.57 8.02
CA GLU A 9 -27.82 11.40 7.64
C GLU A 9 -27.95 11.29 6.13
N ARG A 10 -27.19 12.10 5.38
CA ARG A 10 -27.11 11.99 3.92
C ARG A 10 -26.57 10.63 3.49
N PHE A 11 -25.55 10.12 4.16
CA PHE A 11 -24.98 8.80 3.89
C PHE A 11 -25.96 7.66 4.22
N ARG A 12 -26.67 7.75 5.36
CA ARG A 12 -27.74 6.78 5.68
C ARG A 12 -28.93 6.85 4.73
N SER A 13 -29.29 8.03 4.24
CA SER A 13 -30.34 8.20 3.23
C SER A 13 -29.91 7.64 1.87
N PHE A 14 -28.64 7.83 1.51
CA PHE A 14 -28.05 7.23 0.31
C PHE A 14 -28.06 5.69 0.39
N LEU A 15 -27.62 5.10 1.50
CA LEU A 15 -27.68 3.64 1.70
C LEU A 15 -29.12 3.09 1.63
N ARG A 16 -30.09 3.83 2.20
CA ARG A 16 -31.52 3.46 2.10
C ARG A 16 -32.02 3.51 0.67
N LEU A 17 -31.71 4.56 -0.08
CA LEU A 17 -32.08 4.69 -1.50
C LEU A 17 -31.41 3.62 -2.37
N ALA A 18 -30.13 3.32 -2.14
CA ALA A 18 -29.41 2.27 -2.85
C ALA A 18 -30.01 0.88 -2.58
N SER A 19 -30.36 0.58 -1.32
CA SER A 19 -31.02 -0.68 -0.97
C SER A 19 -32.41 -0.82 -1.59
N ALA A 20 -33.18 0.28 -1.64
CA ALA A 20 -34.50 0.31 -2.26
C ALA A 20 -34.41 0.14 -3.79
N LEU A 21 -33.42 0.77 -4.44
CA LEU A 21 -33.18 0.61 -5.87
C LEU A 21 -32.73 -0.81 -6.22
N ILE A 22 -31.85 -1.42 -5.41
CA ILE A 22 -31.44 -2.82 -5.57
C ILE A 22 -32.65 -3.75 -5.41
N LEU A 23 -33.51 -3.53 -4.41
CA LEU A 23 -34.74 -4.30 -4.23
C LEU A 23 -35.72 -4.10 -5.39
N LEU A 24 -35.88 -2.88 -5.91
CA LEU A 24 -36.74 -2.59 -7.07
C LEU A 24 -36.19 -3.22 -8.35
N LEU A 25 -34.87 -3.21 -8.55
CA LEU A 25 -34.24 -3.90 -9.68
C LEU A 25 -34.34 -5.41 -9.55
N ALA A 26 -34.20 -5.95 -8.33
CA ALA A 26 -34.42 -7.37 -8.05
C ALA A 26 -35.89 -7.77 -8.24
N LEU A 27 -36.84 -6.94 -7.80
CA LEU A 27 -38.28 -7.15 -8.00
C LEU A 27 -38.64 -7.03 -9.49
N HIS A 28 -38.03 -6.09 -10.20
CA HIS A 28 -38.25 -5.91 -11.64
C HIS A 28 -37.64 -7.06 -12.44
N ALA A 29 -36.46 -7.54 -12.06
CA ALA A 29 -35.85 -8.75 -12.62
C ALA A 29 -36.70 -9.99 -12.32
N TYR A 30 -37.24 -10.10 -11.09
CA TYR A 30 -38.14 -11.18 -10.69
C TYR A 30 -39.48 -11.13 -11.45
N ALA A 31 -40.09 -9.95 -11.57
CA ALA A 31 -41.31 -9.74 -12.35
C ALA A 31 -41.08 -9.95 -13.86
N SER A 32 -39.87 -9.72 -14.35
CA SER A 32 -39.49 -9.99 -15.75
C SER A 32 -39.25 -11.47 -16.03
N LEU A 33 -39.19 -12.33 -15.01
CA LEU A 33 -39.14 -13.78 -15.18
C LEU A 33 -40.54 -14.41 -15.34
N ASP A 34 -41.62 -13.66 -15.10
CA ASP A 34 -42.98 -14.11 -15.42
C ASP A 34 -43.33 -13.78 -16.89
N GLY A 35 -42.63 -14.46 -17.78
CA GLY A 35 -42.68 -14.29 -19.23
C GLY A 35 -43.02 -15.56 -20.02
N GLY A 36 -44.04 -16.32 -19.59
CA GLY A 36 -44.85 -17.22 -20.45
C GLY A 36 -44.57 -18.73 -20.35
N PRO A 37 -45.36 -19.61 -21.03
CA PRO A 37 -46.69 -19.43 -21.63
C PRO A 37 -47.77 -20.43 -21.12
N SER A 38 -49.01 -20.19 -21.60
CA SER A 38 -50.31 -20.86 -21.47
C SER A 38 -50.40 -22.40 -21.33
N PRO A 39 -51.53 -22.91 -20.81
CA PRO A 39 -51.63 -24.22 -20.20
C PRO A 39 -52.01 -25.32 -21.20
N THR A 40 -51.30 -26.45 -21.12
CA THR A 40 -51.83 -27.73 -21.59
C THR A 40 -51.52 -28.83 -20.57
N SER A 41 -52.60 -29.23 -19.90
CA SER A 41 -52.98 -30.61 -19.58
C SER A 41 -52.01 -31.48 -18.77
N THR A 42 -52.44 -31.71 -17.52
CA THR A 42 -52.51 -33.03 -16.86
C THR A 42 -51.25 -33.88 -16.86
N SER A 43 -50.47 -33.75 -15.80
CA SER A 43 -50.39 -34.78 -14.76
C SER A 43 -49.70 -34.15 -13.56
N THR A 44 -50.14 -34.50 -12.36
CA THR A 44 -49.52 -34.07 -11.11
C THR A 44 -48.38 -35.04 -10.75
N PRO A 45 -47.10 -34.73 -10.97
CA PRO A 45 -46.07 -35.28 -10.12
C PRO A 45 -46.04 -34.43 -8.85
N LYS A 46 -46.01 -35.10 -7.70
CA LYS A 46 -45.77 -34.47 -6.41
C LYS A 46 -44.52 -33.60 -6.52
N ALA A 47 -44.63 -32.32 -6.15
CA ALA A 47 -43.47 -31.48 -5.95
C ALA A 47 -42.67 -32.09 -4.80
N ASP A 48 -41.63 -32.85 -5.14
CA ASP A 48 -40.72 -33.42 -4.16
C ASP A 48 -40.04 -32.26 -3.44
N GLU A 49 -40.26 -32.17 -2.12
CA GLU A 49 -39.62 -31.21 -1.20
C GLU A 49 -38.08 -31.19 -1.34
N ASN A 50 -37.50 -32.31 -1.82
CA ASN A 50 -36.10 -32.40 -2.21
C ASN A 50 -35.70 -31.52 -3.40
N THR A 51 -36.56 -31.33 -4.39
CA THR A 51 -36.25 -30.47 -5.55
C THR A 51 -36.24 -29.00 -5.13
N THR A 52 -37.19 -28.56 -4.29
CA THR A 52 -37.19 -27.19 -3.74
C THR A 52 -35.98 -26.92 -2.85
N ASN A 53 -35.61 -27.87 -1.99
CA ASN A 53 -34.43 -27.71 -1.10
C ASN A 53 -33.11 -27.68 -1.90
N THR A 54 -33.00 -28.50 -2.96
CA THR A 54 -31.79 -28.53 -3.80
C THR A 54 -31.65 -27.28 -4.68
N VAL A 55 -32.73 -26.76 -5.25
CA VAL A 55 -32.72 -25.49 -6.02
C VAL A 55 -32.34 -24.33 -5.09
N SER A 56 -32.99 -24.21 -3.93
CA SER A 56 -32.68 -23.17 -2.94
C SER A 56 -31.22 -23.23 -2.46
N SER A 57 -30.67 -24.43 -2.25
CA SER A 57 -29.26 -24.60 -1.87
C SER A 57 -28.30 -24.15 -2.97
N LYS A 58 -28.59 -24.46 -4.24
CA LYS A 58 -27.78 -24.01 -5.39
C LYS A 58 -27.83 -22.48 -5.54
N GLU A 59 -29.00 -21.88 -5.38
CA GLU A 59 -29.19 -20.42 -5.41
C GLU A 59 -28.43 -19.74 -4.27
N LEU A 60 -28.50 -20.28 -3.05
CA LEU A 60 -27.74 -19.78 -1.91
C LEU A 60 -26.23 -19.84 -2.16
N VAL A 61 -25.72 -20.96 -2.69
CA VAL A 61 -24.29 -21.10 -3.01
C VAL A 61 -23.86 -20.12 -4.10
N SER A 62 -24.67 -19.95 -5.15
CA SER A 62 -24.40 -18.99 -6.23
C SER A 62 -24.42 -17.54 -5.74
N LEU A 63 -25.35 -17.21 -4.85
CA LEU A 63 -25.44 -15.90 -4.21
C LEU A 63 -24.22 -15.62 -3.33
N LEU A 64 -23.83 -16.57 -2.47
CA LEU A 64 -22.63 -16.44 -1.63
C LEU A 64 -21.37 -16.28 -2.48
N PHE A 65 -21.25 -17.03 -3.57
CA PHE A 65 -20.14 -16.89 -4.52
C PHE A 65 -20.13 -15.50 -5.18
N SER A 66 -21.29 -14.99 -5.60
CA SER A 66 -21.41 -13.65 -6.19
C SER A 66 -21.04 -12.54 -5.19
N ILE A 67 -21.50 -12.65 -3.93
CA ILE A 67 -21.11 -11.73 -2.85
C ILE A 67 -19.60 -11.80 -2.62
N GLY A 68 -19.03 -13.01 -2.60
CA GLY A 68 -17.59 -13.23 -2.47
C GLY A 68 -16.78 -12.58 -3.60
N MET A 69 -17.23 -12.69 -4.85
CA MET A 69 -16.61 -12.02 -6.00
C MET A 69 -16.67 -10.49 -5.87
N ILE A 70 -17.78 -9.93 -5.38
CA ILE A 70 -17.96 -8.48 -5.24
C ILE A 70 -17.05 -7.91 -4.14
N PHE A 71 -17.03 -8.53 -2.95
CA PHE A 71 -16.38 -7.96 -1.76
C PHE A 71 -15.01 -8.55 -1.44
N GLY A 72 -14.76 -9.80 -1.83
CA GLY A 72 -13.54 -10.55 -1.51
C GLY A 72 -12.25 -9.82 -1.88
N PRO A 73 -12.10 -9.27 -3.11
CA PRO A 73 -10.89 -8.54 -3.52
C PRO A 73 -10.58 -7.31 -2.66
N HIS A 74 -11.56 -6.78 -1.92
CA HIS A 74 -11.44 -5.53 -1.17
C HIS A 74 -11.06 -5.73 0.29
N ILE A 75 -11.15 -6.96 0.81
CA ILE A 75 -10.93 -7.27 2.23
C ILE A 75 -9.55 -6.78 2.68
N GLY A 76 -8.50 -7.03 1.90
CA GLY A 76 -7.14 -6.59 2.23
C GLY A 76 -7.02 -5.07 2.35
N TYR A 77 -7.65 -4.31 1.45
CA TYR A 77 -7.63 -2.84 1.48
C TYR A 77 -8.44 -2.28 2.64
N LEU A 78 -9.54 -2.93 3.03
CA LEU A 78 -10.31 -2.55 4.22
C LEU A 78 -9.50 -2.80 5.50
N VAL A 79 -8.72 -3.88 5.56
CA VAL A 79 -7.79 -4.12 6.67
C VAL A 79 -6.67 -3.07 6.70
N GLN A 80 -6.08 -2.76 5.54
CA GLN A 80 -5.10 -1.67 5.45
C GLN A 80 -5.68 -0.33 5.90
N LEU A 81 -6.92 -0.01 5.53
CA LEU A 81 -7.63 1.17 5.99
C LEU A 81 -7.81 1.17 7.50
N TYR A 82 -8.19 0.03 8.08
CA TYR A 82 -8.33 -0.13 9.53
C TYR A 82 -6.99 0.07 10.25
N GLU A 83 -5.91 -0.56 9.76
CA GLU A 83 -4.57 -0.42 10.34
C GLU A 83 -4.10 1.03 10.30
N MET A 84 -4.26 1.73 9.17
CA MET A 84 -3.90 3.14 9.04
C MET A 84 -4.70 4.04 10.00
N ASN A 85 -6.00 3.79 10.17
CA ASN A 85 -6.81 4.54 11.12
C ASN A 85 -6.39 4.28 12.58
N LYS A 86 -5.89 3.08 12.89
CA LYS A 86 -5.50 2.68 14.24
C LYS A 86 -4.11 3.18 14.61
N THR A 87 -3.14 3.08 13.70
CA THR A 87 -1.74 3.41 13.98
C THR A 87 -1.37 4.83 13.58
N GLY A 88 -2.10 5.45 12.64
CA GLY A 88 -1.69 6.70 12.01
C GLY A 88 -0.48 6.57 11.08
N ILE A 89 0.13 5.37 10.98
CA ILE A 89 1.33 5.15 10.18
C ILE A 89 0.90 4.83 8.74
N ILE A 90 1.14 5.78 7.85
CA ILE A 90 0.83 5.66 6.42
C ILE A 90 2.06 5.37 5.57
N ASP A 91 3.26 5.41 6.14
CA ASP A 91 4.54 5.31 5.41
C ASP A 91 4.86 3.91 4.87
N GLY A 92 4.10 2.88 5.24
CA GLY A 92 4.22 1.55 4.66
C GLY A 92 3.50 1.38 3.32
N TYR A 93 2.35 2.03 3.14
CA TYR A 93 1.44 1.80 2.01
C TYR A 93 1.57 2.84 0.89
N SER A 94 1.96 2.44 -0.33
CA SER A 94 2.05 3.40 -1.45
C SER A 94 0.66 3.90 -1.86
N PRO A 95 0.38 5.22 -1.86
CA PRO A 95 -0.90 5.74 -2.32
C PRO A 95 -1.16 5.43 -3.80
N LEU A 96 -0.11 5.25 -4.60
CA LEU A 96 -0.26 4.94 -6.02
C LEU A 96 -0.84 3.55 -6.27
N VAL A 97 -0.70 2.60 -5.34
CA VAL A 97 -1.40 1.31 -5.44
C VAL A 97 -2.91 1.55 -5.52
N SER A 98 -3.46 2.42 -4.68
CA SER A 98 -4.88 2.79 -4.74
C SER A 98 -5.24 3.61 -5.97
N VAL A 99 -4.37 4.54 -6.41
CA VAL A 99 -4.63 5.33 -7.62
C VAL A 99 -4.68 4.45 -8.87
N ILE A 100 -3.76 3.49 -8.99
CA ILE A 100 -3.74 2.53 -10.10
C ILE A 100 -5.03 1.70 -10.11
N LEU A 101 -5.49 1.21 -8.95
CA LEU A 101 -6.73 0.45 -8.86
C LEU A 101 -7.97 1.29 -9.13
N LEU A 102 -7.97 2.54 -8.69
CA LEU A 102 -9.03 3.48 -9.00
C LEU A 102 -9.14 3.67 -10.53
N VAL A 103 -8.03 4.00 -11.18
CA VAL A 103 -7.96 4.18 -12.65
C VAL A 103 -8.32 2.89 -13.38
N SER A 104 -7.77 1.74 -12.97
CA SER A 104 -8.09 0.45 -13.61
C SER A 104 -9.59 0.14 -13.50
N ASN A 105 -10.18 0.24 -12.31
CA ASN A 105 -11.59 -0.09 -12.11
C ASN A 105 -12.53 0.91 -12.80
N ASP A 106 -12.15 2.18 -12.90
CA ASP A 106 -12.86 3.14 -13.75
C ASP A 106 -12.85 2.66 -15.22
N ILE A 107 -11.70 2.24 -15.75
CA ILE A 107 -11.60 1.68 -17.11
C ILE A 107 -12.45 0.41 -17.26
N ARG A 108 -12.51 -0.47 -16.24
CA ARG A 108 -13.35 -1.68 -16.26
C ARG A 108 -14.85 -1.37 -16.30
N ILE A 109 -15.28 -0.30 -15.63
CA ILE A 109 -16.67 0.18 -15.73
C ILE A 109 -16.94 0.72 -17.13
N LEU A 110 -16.00 1.46 -17.72
CA LEU A 110 -16.13 1.97 -19.09
C LEU A 110 -16.12 0.83 -20.13
N TYR A 111 -15.32 -0.22 -19.93
CA TYR A 111 -15.30 -1.43 -20.75
C TYR A 111 -16.69 -2.09 -20.84
N PHE A 112 -17.43 -2.13 -19.73
CA PHE A 112 -18.78 -2.70 -19.68
C PHE A 112 -19.74 -2.02 -20.67
N MET A 113 -19.57 -0.72 -20.94
CA MET A 113 -20.41 0.03 -21.89
C MET A 113 -20.25 -0.47 -23.33
N GLY A 114 -19.04 -0.92 -23.68
CA GLY A 114 -18.74 -1.44 -25.02
C GLY A 114 -18.98 -2.95 -25.14
N ASN A 115 -18.67 -3.71 -24.08
CA ASN A 115 -18.89 -5.14 -24.03
C ASN A 115 -19.35 -5.56 -22.61
N PRO A 116 -20.67 -5.70 -22.38
CA PRO A 116 -21.21 -6.09 -21.09
C PRO A 116 -20.69 -7.46 -20.64
N TYR A 117 -20.30 -7.56 -19.37
CA TYR A 117 -19.86 -8.80 -18.72
C TYR A 117 -20.70 -9.07 -17.47
N ALA A 118 -20.39 -10.11 -16.71
CA ALA A 118 -21.22 -10.52 -15.57
C ALA A 118 -21.41 -9.38 -14.54
N LEU A 119 -22.67 -9.12 -14.15
CA LEU A 119 -23.02 -8.03 -13.22
C LEU A 119 -22.23 -8.06 -11.88
N PRO A 120 -21.93 -9.21 -11.26
CA PRO A 120 -21.11 -9.24 -10.05
C PRO A 120 -19.73 -8.60 -10.22
N LEU A 121 -19.11 -8.72 -11.39
CA LEU A 121 -17.82 -8.09 -11.68
C LEU A 121 -17.97 -6.57 -11.87
N LEU A 122 -19.08 -6.11 -12.43
CA LEU A 122 -19.35 -4.66 -12.53
C LEU A 122 -19.53 -4.06 -11.13
N PHE A 123 -20.30 -4.72 -10.27
CA PHE A 123 -20.43 -4.33 -8.87
C PHE A 123 -19.10 -4.42 -8.12
N GLN A 124 -18.26 -5.43 -8.40
CA GLN A 124 -16.90 -5.51 -7.86
C GLN A 124 -16.08 -4.26 -8.19
N SER A 125 -16.09 -3.80 -9.45
CA SER A 125 -15.37 -2.58 -9.85
C SER A 125 -15.96 -1.31 -9.24
N ALA A 126 -17.30 -1.21 -9.13
CA ALA A 126 -17.94 -0.09 -8.45
C ALA A 126 -17.57 -0.03 -6.96
N VAL A 127 -17.56 -1.16 -6.27
CA VAL A 127 -17.10 -1.26 -4.87
C VAL A 127 -15.61 -0.93 -4.77
N ALA A 128 -14.78 -1.38 -5.72
CA ALA A 128 -13.35 -1.04 -5.77
C ALA A 128 -13.12 0.47 -5.81
N VAL A 129 -13.82 1.17 -6.72
CA VAL A 129 -13.75 2.64 -6.84
C VAL A 129 -14.12 3.30 -5.52
N ALA A 130 -15.20 2.86 -4.86
CA ALA A 130 -15.61 3.40 -3.57
C ALA A 130 -14.58 3.14 -2.46
N VAL A 131 -14.06 1.92 -2.35
CA VAL A 131 -13.07 1.54 -1.33
C VAL A 131 -11.77 2.31 -1.52
N HIS A 132 -11.25 2.42 -2.74
CA HIS A 132 -10.02 3.14 -3.02
C HIS A 132 -10.16 4.65 -2.87
N MET A 133 -11.31 5.23 -3.20
CA MET A 133 -11.60 6.63 -2.90
C MET A 133 -11.59 6.89 -1.38
N VAL A 134 -12.25 6.03 -0.60
CA VAL A 134 -12.25 6.16 0.88
C VAL A 134 -10.83 5.99 1.44
N LEU A 135 -10.09 4.98 0.97
CA LEU A 135 -8.71 4.74 1.40
C LEU A 135 -7.80 5.93 1.11
N LEU A 136 -7.87 6.50 -0.10
CA LEU A 136 -7.09 7.69 -0.49
C LEU A 136 -7.49 8.93 0.32
N VAL A 137 -8.79 9.18 0.49
CA VAL A 137 -9.26 10.32 1.31
C VAL A 137 -8.76 10.21 2.74
N ARG A 138 -8.85 9.02 3.35
CA ARG A 138 -8.39 8.80 4.73
C ARG A 138 -6.87 8.89 4.85
N LEU A 139 -6.13 8.38 3.87
CA LEU A 139 -4.69 8.54 3.78
C LEU A 139 -4.30 10.04 3.76
N LEU A 140 -4.96 10.84 2.93
CA LEU A 140 -4.71 12.28 2.84
C LEU A 140 -5.11 13.01 4.13
N CYS A 141 -6.22 12.64 4.77
CA CYS A 141 -6.61 13.21 6.06
C CYS A 141 -5.54 12.97 7.13
N ILE A 142 -5.05 11.73 7.26
CA ILE A 142 -3.99 11.38 8.22
C ILE A 142 -2.73 12.19 7.91
N ARG A 143 -2.31 12.24 6.64
CA ARG A 143 -1.14 13.03 6.21
C ARG A 143 -1.25 14.50 6.60
N GLN A 144 -2.42 15.11 6.38
CA GLN A 144 -2.65 16.51 6.73
C GLN A 144 -2.59 16.76 8.24
N CYS A 145 -3.20 15.89 9.04
CA CYS A 145 -3.12 15.98 10.50
C CYS A 145 -1.66 15.87 10.99
N SER A 146 -0.86 14.98 10.39
CA SER A 146 0.57 14.87 10.71
C SER A 146 1.35 16.14 10.37
N VAL A 147 1.06 16.82 9.26
CA VAL A 147 1.73 18.09 8.90
C VAL A 147 1.36 19.20 9.88
N ILE A 148 0.06 19.39 10.16
CA ILE A 148 -0.41 20.44 11.07
C ILE A 148 0.14 20.24 12.49
N GLY A 149 0.30 18.99 12.94
CA GLY A 149 0.88 18.69 14.25
C GLY A 149 2.37 19.04 14.37
N ILE A 150 3.13 19.00 13.27
CA ILE A 150 4.55 19.38 13.25
C ILE A 150 4.70 20.91 13.24
N ASP A 151 3.81 21.62 12.54
CA ASP A 151 3.83 23.10 12.45
C ASP A 151 3.21 23.81 13.66
N ALA A 152 2.62 23.06 14.61
CA ALA A 152 2.06 23.65 15.82
C ALA A 152 3.18 24.27 16.67
N PRO A 153 3.09 25.56 17.09
CA PRO A 153 4.14 26.20 17.85
C PRO A 153 4.38 25.46 19.18
N VAL A 154 5.64 25.11 19.46
CA VAL A 154 6.14 24.37 20.63
C VAL A 154 5.91 25.10 21.99
N GLY A 155 5.09 26.15 22.03
CA GLY A 155 5.00 27.08 23.16
C GLY A 155 3.60 27.51 23.60
N SER A 156 2.52 26.80 23.22
CA SER A 156 1.16 27.20 23.63
C SER A 156 0.35 26.05 24.19
N VAL A 157 0.83 25.47 25.30
CA VAL A 157 -0.03 24.81 26.29
C VAL A 157 -0.21 25.81 27.43
N GLU A 158 -1.16 26.73 27.27
CA GLU A 158 -1.67 27.55 28.38
C GLU A 158 -2.96 26.90 28.91
N ASN A 159 -3.01 26.78 30.24
CA ASN A 159 -4.09 26.18 31.02
C ASN A 159 -5.47 26.75 30.65
N GLY A 160 -6.35 25.90 30.09
CA GLY A 160 -7.73 26.25 29.75
C GLY A 160 -8.68 25.07 29.89
N SER A 161 -9.49 25.12 30.95
CA SER A 161 -10.52 24.18 31.40
C SER A 161 -11.47 23.61 30.33
N HIS A 162 -11.70 22.29 30.40
CA HIS A 162 -12.94 21.56 30.05
C HIS A 162 -13.74 21.97 28.80
N VAL A 163 -13.30 21.49 27.62
CA VAL A 163 -14.17 21.04 26.51
C VAL A 163 -13.46 19.79 25.96
N GLY A 164 -13.89 18.56 26.20
CA GLY A 164 -15.14 17.99 25.73
C GLY A 164 -14.84 16.93 24.65
N LYS A 165 -14.76 15.66 25.10
CA LYS A 165 -14.72 14.39 24.33
C LYS A 165 -13.37 13.92 23.78
N THR A 166 -12.79 12.98 24.53
CA THR A 166 -12.34 11.65 24.07
C THR A 166 -12.17 11.51 22.56
N VAL A 167 -11.06 12.01 22.05
CA VAL A 167 -10.35 11.33 20.98
C VAL A 167 -9.18 10.72 21.71
N ASP A 168 -9.21 9.39 21.85
CA ASP A 168 -8.17 8.59 22.48
C ASP A 168 -6.80 9.14 22.09
N GLU A 169 -5.90 9.21 23.08
CA GLU A 169 -4.46 9.42 22.94
C GLU A 169 -3.89 8.47 21.87
N THR A 170 -4.09 8.80 20.59
CA THR A 170 -3.29 8.29 19.50
C THR A 170 -2.09 9.20 19.48
N ILE A 171 -1.19 8.86 20.40
CA ILE A 171 0.21 9.20 20.43
C ILE A 171 0.68 9.46 19.01
N CYS A 172 0.94 10.74 18.69
CA CYS A 172 1.90 11.06 17.67
C CYS A 172 3.18 10.36 18.09
N ILE A 173 3.47 9.19 17.53
CA ILE A 173 4.81 8.65 17.62
C ILE A 173 5.69 9.74 17.04
N ASP A 174 6.57 10.26 17.89
CA ASP A 174 7.54 11.26 17.53
C ASP A 174 8.30 10.74 16.30
N GLN A 175 8.13 11.42 15.17
CA GLN A 175 8.81 11.06 13.92
C GLN A 175 10.33 11.21 14.04
N SER A 176 10.84 11.75 15.15
CA SER A 176 12.28 11.74 15.47
C SER A 176 12.85 10.33 15.61
N GLU A 177 12.07 9.31 16.01
CA GLU A 177 12.51 7.90 16.06
C GLU A 177 12.32 7.14 14.73
N LEU A 178 11.72 7.75 13.71
CA LEU A 178 11.64 7.19 12.35
C LEU A 178 12.76 7.73 11.44
N GLN A 179 13.94 7.94 12.00
CA GLN A 179 15.13 7.95 11.15
C GLN A 179 15.27 6.52 10.60
N PRO A 180 15.36 6.32 9.26
CA PRO A 180 15.67 5.00 8.72
C PRO A 180 16.90 4.48 9.46
N PRO A 181 16.96 3.19 9.86
CA PRO A 181 18.16 2.65 10.47
C PRO A 181 19.35 3.08 9.62
N GLN A 182 20.27 3.87 10.20
CA GLN A 182 21.46 4.34 9.50
C GLN A 182 22.28 3.11 9.15
N ILE A 183 22.19 2.67 7.89
CA ILE A 183 22.89 1.49 7.38
C ILE A 183 24.37 1.85 7.29
N SER A 184 25.20 1.15 8.07
CA SER A 184 26.66 1.19 7.92
C SER A 184 27.05 0.81 6.47
N PRO A 185 27.96 1.57 5.80
CA PRO A 185 28.29 1.38 4.39
C PRO A 185 28.73 -0.04 3.98
N ASP A 186 29.33 -0.79 4.90
CA ASP A 186 30.02 -2.06 4.60
C ASP A 186 29.10 -3.22 4.19
N ASP A 187 27.81 -3.21 4.55
CA ASP A 187 26.86 -4.28 4.20
C ASP A 187 26.20 -4.10 2.82
N SER A 188 26.46 -2.99 2.12
CA SER A 188 25.87 -2.68 0.81
C SER A 188 26.37 -3.59 -0.33
N SER A 189 27.55 -4.18 -0.19
CA SER A 189 28.22 -4.95 -1.25
C SER A 189 27.57 -6.32 -1.56
N SER A 190 26.91 -6.95 -0.58
CA SER A 190 26.46 -8.34 -0.72
C SER A 190 25.13 -8.50 -1.49
N TYR A 191 24.32 -7.45 -1.59
CA TYR A 191 22.96 -7.54 -2.16
C TYR A 191 22.65 -6.43 -3.16
N ALA A 192 23.58 -6.18 -4.09
CA ALA A 192 23.27 -5.57 -5.38
C ALA A 192 22.00 -6.25 -5.96
N THR A 193 20.92 -5.47 -6.09
CA THR A 193 19.66 -5.86 -6.74
C THR A 193 19.99 -6.39 -8.14
N VAL A 194 19.12 -7.18 -8.78
CA VAL A 194 19.30 -7.53 -10.21
C VAL A 194 19.59 -6.27 -11.04
N ALA A 195 18.95 -5.14 -10.73
CA ALA A 195 19.23 -3.84 -11.34
C ALA A 195 20.67 -3.34 -11.10
N ASP A 196 21.22 -3.48 -9.89
CA ASP A 196 22.60 -3.09 -9.59
C ASP A 196 23.63 -3.96 -10.33
N ARG A 197 23.24 -5.19 -10.69
CA ARG A 197 24.05 -6.11 -11.50
C ARG A 197 23.87 -5.90 -13.01
N VAL A 198 22.84 -5.17 -13.42
CA VAL A 198 22.43 -5.02 -14.81
C VAL A 198 22.41 -3.52 -15.17
N PRO A 199 23.57 -2.95 -15.55
CA PRO A 199 23.71 -1.50 -15.76
C PRO A 199 22.74 -0.94 -16.81
N PHE A 200 22.32 -1.73 -17.81
CA PHE A 200 21.34 -1.28 -18.80
C PHE A 200 19.94 -1.03 -18.22
N LEU A 201 19.59 -1.66 -17.09
CA LEU A 201 18.30 -1.48 -16.41
C LEU A 201 18.32 -0.35 -15.37
N GLN A 202 19.49 0.09 -14.91
CA GLN A 202 19.60 1.13 -13.89
C GLN A 202 18.99 2.46 -14.34
N GLY A 203 19.27 2.89 -15.57
CA GLY A 203 18.72 4.13 -16.13
C GLY A 203 17.19 4.14 -16.16
N PRO A 204 16.53 3.18 -16.84
CA PRO A 204 15.07 3.08 -16.88
C PRO A 204 14.42 2.92 -15.51
N LEU A 205 15.02 2.13 -14.60
CA LEU A 205 14.47 1.90 -13.27
C LEU A 205 14.55 3.17 -12.41
N HIS A 206 15.67 3.89 -12.44
CA HIS A 206 15.83 5.16 -11.75
C HIS A 206 14.87 6.23 -12.31
N TRP A 207 14.70 6.29 -13.64
CA TRP A 207 13.72 7.16 -14.27
C TRP A 207 12.30 6.84 -13.78
N LEU A 208 11.93 5.56 -13.73
CA LEU A 208 10.62 5.11 -13.28
C LEU A 208 10.38 5.44 -11.80
N ASP A 209 11.37 5.18 -10.95
CA ASP A 209 11.32 5.49 -9.53
C ASP A 209 11.11 6.99 -9.28
N HIS A 210 11.85 7.84 -9.98
CA HIS A 210 11.69 9.28 -9.91
C HIS A 210 10.28 9.76 -10.32
N HIS A 211 9.67 9.16 -11.35
CA HIS A 211 8.28 9.49 -11.71
C HIS A 211 7.27 9.01 -10.68
N ILE A 212 7.47 7.82 -10.12
CA ILE A 212 6.63 7.27 -9.05
C ILE A 212 6.66 8.18 -7.82
N VAL A 213 7.85 8.61 -7.39
CA VAL A 213 7.99 9.53 -6.25
C VAL A 213 7.25 10.84 -6.52
N ARG A 214 7.44 11.43 -7.69
CA ARG A 214 6.74 12.67 -8.06
C ARG A 214 5.21 12.50 -8.06
N LEU A 215 4.72 11.37 -8.55
CA LEU A 215 3.29 11.07 -8.53
C LEU A 215 2.77 10.84 -7.11
N GLU A 216 3.52 10.14 -6.26
CA GLU A 216 3.21 9.97 -4.83
C GLU A 216 3.14 11.33 -4.12
N GLU A 217 4.14 12.19 -4.29
CA GLU A 217 4.19 13.54 -3.72
C GLU A 217 3.05 14.41 -4.26
N SER A 218 2.75 14.33 -5.55
CA SER A 218 1.63 15.04 -6.15
C SER A 218 0.32 14.61 -5.48
N VAL A 219 0.05 13.31 -5.34
CA VAL A 219 -1.15 12.82 -4.64
C VAL A 219 -1.18 13.34 -3.20
N LEU A 220 -0.08 13.19 -2.46
CA LEU A 220 0.03 13.58 -1.05
C LEU A 220 -0.04 15.09 -0.81
N SER A 221 0.27 15.92 -1.81
CA SER A 221 0.17 17.38 -1.73
C SER A 221 -1.26 17.91 -1.78
N HIS A 222 -2.23 17.08 -2.18
CA HIS A 222 -3.62 17.51 -2.30
C HIS A 222 -4.36 17.44 -0.97
N THR A 223 -5.27 18.40 -0.77
CA THR A 223 -6.29 18.26 0.27
C THR A 223 -7.30 17.17 -0.13
N PRO A 224 -7.91 16.44 0.83
CA PRO A 224 -8.84 15.37 0.51
C PRO A 224 -9.99 15.81 -0.42
N SER A 225 -10.58 16.98 -0.17
CA SER A 225 -11.66 17.52 -1.00
C SER A 225 -11.19 17.93 -2.40
N ALA A 226 -9.99 18.50 -2.52
CA ALA A 226 -9.40 18.83 -3.81
C ALA A 226 -9.06 17.57 -4.61
N PHE A 227 -8.54 16.54 -3.94
CA PHE A 227 -8.25 15.24 -4.54
C PHE A 227 -9.52 14.57 -5.06
N THR A 228 -10.57 14.47 -4.24
CA THR A 228 -11.86 13.91 -4.68
C THR A 228 -12.42 14.66 -5.90
N ARG A 229 -12.38 15.99 -5.91
CA ARG A 229 -12.82 16.78 -7.08
C ARG A 229 -11.99 16.46 -8.33
N ARG A 230 -10.67 16.33 -8.19
CA ARG A 230 -9.79 15.95 -9.31
C ARG A 230 -10.09 14.55 -9.81
N CYS A 231 -10.32 13.58 -8.93
CA CYS A 231 -10.67 12.23 -9.34
C CYS A 231 -12.02 12.19 -10.08
N VAL A 232 -13.01 12.95 -9.64
CA VAL A 232 -14.30 13.08 -10.36
C VAL A 232 -14.09 13.70 -11.74
N MET A 233 -13.28 14.76 -11.85
CA MET A 233 -12.95 15.37 -13.14
C MET A 233 -12.19 14.41 -14.07
N MET A 234 -11.25 13.64 -13.52
CA MET A 234 -10.50 12.62 -14.25
C MET A 234 -11.43 11.51 -14.76
N GLY A 235 -12.30 10.98 -13.90
CA GLY A 235 -13.28 9.96 -14.27
C GLY A 235 -14.26 10.44 -15.35
N LEU A 236 -14.75 11.68 -15.24
CA LEU A 236 -15.58 12.29 -16.28
C LEU A 236 -14.81 12.44 -17.61
N GLY A 237 -13.54 12.86 -17.56
CA GLY A 237 -12.67 12.93 -18.72
C GLY A 237 -12.50 11.56 -19.38
N MET A 238 -12.18 10.53 -18.59
CA MET A 238 -12.06 9.15 -19.07
C MET A 238 -13.36 8.66 -19.70
N PHE A 239 -14.51 8.92 -19.08
CA PHE A 239 -15.83 8.59 -19.62
C PHE A 239 -16.06 9.23 -20.99
N MET A 240 -15.82 10.54 -21.12
CA MET A 240 -16.03 11.27 -22.37
C MET A 240 -15.07 10.78 -23.47
N THR A 241 -13.79 10.53 -23.13
CA THR A 241 -12.81 10.00 -24.07
C THR A 241 -13.19 8.58 -24.54
N THR A 242 -13.59 7.69 -23.63
CA THR A 242 -14.00 6.34 -24.00
C THR A 242 -15.31 6.33 -24.80
N LEU A 243 -16.29 7.17 -24.44
CA LEU A 243 -17.52 7.32 -25.21
C LEU A 243 -17.22 7.79 -26.64
N LEU A 244 -16.38 8.81 -26.81
CA LEU A 244 -15.97 9.28 -28.12
C LEU A 244 -15.22 8.20 -28.92
N TYR A 245 -14.30 7.48 -28.27
CA TYR A 245 -13.61 6.34 -28.87
C TYR A 245 -14.59 5.27 -29.36
N TYR A 246 -15.58 4.90 -28.55
CA TYR A 246 -16.59 3.92 -28.94
C TYR A 246 -17.49 4.38 -30.07
N LEU A 247 -17.95 5.63 -30.06
CA LEU A 247 -18.75 6.20 -31.15
C LEU A 247 -18.01 6.17 -32.49
N ILE A 248 -16.69 6.39 -32.48
CA ILE A 248 -15.86 6.37 -33.70
C ILE A 248 -15.50 4.94 -34.11
N MET A 249 -15.08 4.10 -33.16
CA MET A 249 -14.40 2.84 -33.47
C MET A 249 -15.33 1.64 -33.56
N ILE A 250 -16.39 1.54 -32.75
CA ILE A 250 -17.28 0.37 -32.77
C ILE A 250 -17.93 0.14 -34.15
N PRO A 251 -18.39 1.17 -34.88
CA PRO A 251 -18.94 0.98 -36.23
C PRO A 251 -17.94 0.38 -37.23
N ALA A 252 -16.64 0.65 -37.06
CA ALA A 252 -15.58 0.16 -37.93
C ALA A 252 -14.95 -1.16 -37.44
N TRP A 253 -14.92 -1.37 -36.13
CA TRP A 253 -14.23 -2.48 -35.48
C TRP A 253 -14.97 -2.93 -34.22
N LYS A 254 -15.67 -4.07 -34.34
CA LYS A 254 -16.48 -4.66 -33.25
C LYS A 254 -15.66 -5.00 -31.98
N ASP A 255 -14.35 -5.26 -32.14
CA ASP A 255 -13.47 -5.63 -31.03
C ASP A 255 -12.71 -4.40 -30.45
N ALA A 256 -13.18 -3.19 -30.73
CA ALA A 256 -12.66 -1.96 -30.13
C ALA A 256 -12.71 -1.95 -28.58
N PRO A 257 -13.76 -2.46 -27.91
CA PRO A 257 -13.79 -2.52 -26.44
C PRO A 257 -12.59 -3.25 -25.83
N GLN A 258 -12.02 -4.24 -26.51
CA GLN A 258 -10.90 -5.05 -26.02
C GLN A 258 -9.66 -4.20 -25.75
N VAL A 259 -9.44 -3.11 -26.50
CA VAL A 259 -8.34 -2.16 -26.23
C VAL A 259 -8.50 -1.48 -24.87
N VAL A 260 -9.74 -1.11 -24.52
CA VAL A 260 -10.06 -0.52 -23.22
C VAL A 260 -9.83 -1.55 -22.10
N GLY A 261 -10.30 -2.79 -22.31
CA GLY A 261 -10.05 -3.89 -21.38
C GLY A 261 -8.56 -4.18 -21.16
N TYR A 262 -7.76 -4.24 -22.22
CA TYR A 262 -6.31 -4.44 -22.12
C TYR A 262 -5.58 -3.25 -21.49
N THR A 263 -6.09 -2.03 -21.68
CA THR A 263 -5.56 -0.85 -20.99
C THR A 263 -5.74 -0.99 -19.47
N ALA A 264 -6.90 -1.45 -19.00
CA ALA A 264 -7.10 -1.75 -17.57
C ALA A 264 -6.11 -2.82 -17.08
N LEU A 265 -5.88 -3.90 -17.84
CA LEU A 265 -4.92 -4.95 -17.49
C LEU A 265 -3.47 -4.43 -17.38
N ILE A 266 -3.08 -3.46 -18.21
CA ILE A 266 -1.75 -2.84 -18.12
C ILE A 266 -1.59 -2.08 -16.80
N PHE A 267 -2.60 -1.30 -16.41
CA PHE A 267 -2.60 -0.63 -15.10
C PHE A 267 -2.49 -1.66 -13.96
N GLU A 268 -3.26 -2.74 -14.00
CA GLU A 268 -3.22 -3.79 -12.97
C GLU A 268 -1.87 -4.51 -12.91
N ALA A 269 -1.26 -4.79 -14.06
CA ALA A 269 0.08 -5.40 -14.10
C ALA A 269 1.14 -4.52 -13.41
N MET A 270 0.96 -3.20 -13.38
CA MET A 270 1.88 -2.26 -12.74
C MET A 270 1.57 -1.96 -11.26
N LEU A 271 0.52 -2.58 -10.71
CA LEU A 271 -0.04 -2.25 -9.40
C LEU A 271 1.01 -2.18 -8.28
N LEU A 272 1.89 -3.17 -8.20
CA LEU A 272 2.85 -3.30 -7.09
C LEU A 272 4.20 -2.66 -7.36
N VAL A 273 4.45 -2.14 -8.56
CA VAL A 273 5.72 -1.49 -8.89
C VAL A 273 6.00 -0.30 -7.95
N PRO A 274 5.04 0.61 -7.67
CA PRO A 274 5.25 1.68 -6.69
C PRO A 274 5.56 1.16 -5.29
N GLN A 275 4.91 0.09 -4.85
CA GLN A 275 5.11 -0.49 -3.52
C GLN A 275 6.51 -1.11 -3.39
N ILE A 276 6.96 -1.84 -4.40
CA ILE A 276 8.29 -2.46 -4.44
C ILE A 276 9.37 -1.39 -4.32
N LEU A 277 9.27 -0.33 -5.12
CA LEU A 277 10.25 0.75 -5.13
C LEU A 277 10.23 1.54 -3.83
N ARG A 278 9.04 1.83 -3.29
CA ARG A 278 8.89 2.49 -2.00
C ARG A 278 9.50 1.70 -0.85
N ASN A 279 9.25 0.40 -0.77
CA ASN A 279 9.89 -0.49 0.19
C ASN A 279 11.42 -0.48 0.02
N HIS A 280 11.89 -0.48 -1.23
CA HIS A 280 13.32 -0.40 -1.52
C HIS A 280 13.94 0.93 -1.06
N ARG A 281 13.25 2.06 -1.23
CA ARG A 281 13.72 3.39 -0.76
C ARG A 281 13.74 3.47 0.77
N ARG A 282 12.65 3.02 1.42
CA ARG A 282 12.51 3.07 2.88
C ARG A 282 13.37 2.06 3.64
N LYS A 283 13.74 0.94 2.99
CA LYS A 283 14.42 -0.21 3.62
C LYS A 283 13.67 -0.80 4.81
N CYS A 284 12.39 -0.46 4.98
CA CYS A 284 11.48 -0.98 5.99
C CYS A 284 10.06 -1.09 5.39
N THR A 285 9.20 -1.89 6.02
CA THR A 285 7.82 -2.15 5.57
C THR A 285 6.81 -1.84 6.67
N GLU A 286 7.20 -1.03 7.65
CA GLU A 286 6.30 -0.61 8.72
C GLU A 286 5.13 0.22 8.17
N GLY A 287 3.91 -0.11 8.60
CA GLY A 287 2.65 0.46 8.11
C GLY A 287 2.02 -0.30 6.93
N LEU A 288 2.64 -1.38 6.45
CA LEU A 288 2.07 -2.24 5.40
C LEU A 288 1.39 -3.47 6.02
N SER A 289 0.10 -3.64 5.73
CA SER A 289 -0.68 -4.76 6.24
C SER A 289 -0.22 -6.08 5.63
N LEU A 290 0.14 -7.04 6.48
CA LEU A 290 0.47 -8.39 6.02
C LEU A 290 -0.76 -9.10 5.44
N ILE A 291 -1.95 -8.81 5.96
CA ILE A 291 -3.21 -9.38 5.45
C ILE A 291 -3.46 -8.90 4.02
N LEU A 292 -3.19 -7.62 3.72
CA LEU A 292 -3.26 -7.10 2.36
C LEU A 292 -2.37 -7.91 1.40
N LEU A 293 -1.12 -8.20 1.78
CA LEU A 293 -0.21 -9.00 0.96
C LEU A 293 -0.70 -10.42 0.73
N VAL A 294 -1.24 -11.06 1.77
CA VAL A 294 -1.83 -12.40 1.65
C VAL A 294 -3.03 -12.37 0.69
N THR A 295 -3.89 -11.35 0.77
CA THR A 295 -5.04 -11.24 -0.14
C THR A 295 -4.64 -11.02 -1.59
N TRP A 296 -3.54 -10.31 -1.87
CA TRP A 296 -3.01 -10.17 -3.22
C TRP A 296 -2.57 -11.51 -3.80
N VAL A 297 -1.68 -12.21 -3.10
CA VAL A 297 -1.17 -13.52 -3.55
C VAL A 297 -2.30 -14.52 -3.76
N VAL A 298 -3.22 -14.62 -2.80
CA VAL A 298 -4.36 -15.55 -2.91
C VAL A 298 -5.25 -15.17 -4.09
N GLY A 299 -5.54 -13.88 -4.27
CA GLY A 299 -6.32 -13.39 -5.39
C GLY A 299 -5.67 -13.69 -6.73
N ASP A 300 -4.36 -13.50 -6.85
CA ASP A 300 -3.63 -13.69 -8.10
C ASP A 300 -3.41 -15.15 -8.45
N ILE A 301 -3.23 -16.03 -7.45
CA ILE A 301 -3.26 -17.48 -7.65
C ILE A 301 -4.64 -17.91 -8.19
N ILE A 302 -5.74 -17.45 -7.56
CA ILE A 302 -7.10 -17.79 -8.00
C ILE A 302 -7.34 -17.29 -9.44
N LYS A 303 -6.97 -16.04 -9.76
CA LYS A 303 -7.10 -15.47 -11.10
C LYS A 303 -6.30 -16.27 -12.13
N LEU A 304 -5.04 -16.57 -11.83
CA LEU A 304 -4.17 -17.31 -12.75
C LEU A 304 -4.71 -18.71 -13.02
N VAL A 305 -5.15 -19.44 -11.99
CA VAL A 305 -5.78 -20.76 -12.15
C VAL A 305 -7.06 -20.66 -12.99
N TYR A 306 -7.93 -19.68 -12.69
CA TYR A 306 -9.14 -19.45 -13.47
C TYR A 306 -8.81 -19.17 -14.95
N PHE A 307 -7.82 -18.32 -15.24
CA PHE A 307 -7.43 -18.00 -16.61
C PHE A 307 -6.81 -19.17 -17.36
N ILE A 308 -6.09 -20.07 -16.68
CA ILE A 308 -5.58 -21.31 -17.27
C ILE A 308 -6.72 -22.29 -17.55
N VAL A 309 -7.60 -22.54 -16.57
CA VAL A 309 -8.69 -23.53 -16.67
C VAL A 309 -9.72 -23.13 -17.73
N TYR A 310 -10.06 -21.84 -17.81
CA TYR A 310 -11.06 -21.32 -18.75
C TYR A 310 -10.43 -20.74 -20.02
N GLU A 311 -9.17 -21.09 -20.33
CA GLU A 311 -8.45 -20.70 -21.56
C GLU A 311 -8.66 -19.22 -21.94
N GLN A 312 -8.51 -18.32 -20.97
CA GLN A 312 -8.72 -16.90 -21.21
C GLN A 312 -7.63 -16.33 -22.15
N PRO A 313 -7.90 -15.21 -22.84
CA PRO A 313 -6.93 -14.62 -23.77
C PRO A 313 -5.57 -14.40 -23.11
N VAL A 314 -4.50 -14.66 -23.87
CA VAL A 314 -3.08 -14.59 -23.40
C VAL A 314 -2.76 -13.34 -22.55
N PRO A 315 -3.25 -12.12 -22.86
CA PRO A 315 -2.99 -10.95 -22.02
C PRO A 315 -3.41 -11.10 -20.55
N PHE A 316 -4.49 -11.83 -20.25
CA PHE A 316 -4.94 -12.09 -18.88
C PHE A 316 -3.96 -12.99 -18.13
N LEU A 317 -3.42 -14.01 -18.79
CA LEU A 317 -2.42 -14.93 -18.23
C LEU A 317 -1.12 -14.19 -17.95
N VAL A 318 -0.64 -13.40 -18.91
CA VAL A 318 0.60 -12.61 -18.79
C VAL A 318 0.47 -11.60 -17.64
N CYS A 319 -0.63 -10.84 -17.59
CA CYS A 319 -0.91 -9.88 -16.54
C CYS A 319 -0.91 -10.55 -15.15
N SER A 320 -1.58 -11.70 -14.99
CA SER A 320 -1.65 -12.40 -13.70
C SER A 320 -0.32 -13.01 -13.29
N GLY A 321 0.47 -13.52 -14.24
CA GLY A 321 1.81 -14.02 -13.95
C GLY A 321 2.78 -12.91 -13.50
N ILE A 322 2.69 -11.72 -14.10
CA ILE A 322 3.45 -10.54 -13.68
C ILE A 322 3.05 -10.11 -12.26
N GLN A 323 1.74 -9.97 -11.99
CA GLN A 323 1.28 -9.54 -10.67
C GLN A 323 1.69 -10.53 -9.57
N LEU A 324 1.50 -11.84 -9.77
CA LEU A 324 1.96 -12.87 -8.84
C LEU A 324 3.47 -12.79 -8.60
N THR A 325 4.27 -12.49 -9.63
CA THR A 325 5.72 -12.29 -9.47
C THR A 325 6.02 -11.07 -8.60
N THR A 326 5.33 -9.95 -8.83
CA THR A 326 5.50 -8.73 -8.03
C THR A 326 5.03 -8.91 -6.59
N ASP A 327 4.00 -9.70 -6.33
CA ASP A 327 3.53 -10.03 -4.98
C ASP A 327 4.64 -10.72 -4.18
N LEU A 328 5.28 -11.73 -4.79
CA LEU A 328 6.36 -12.48 -4.16
C LEU A 328 7.59 -11.59 -3.89
N ILE A 329 7.87 -10.61 -4.75
CA ILE A 329 8.93 -9.63 -4.52
C ILE A 329 8.61 -8.77 -3.29
N VAL A 330 7.38 -8.27 -3.14
CA VAL A 330 6.98 -7.48 -1.98
C VAL A 330 7.07 -8.32 -0.70
N ILE A 331 6.62 -9.58 -0.73
CA ILE A 331 6.74 -10.50 0.42
C ILE A 331 8.21 -10.73 0.77
N ALA A 332 9.08 -10.94 -0.22
CA ALA A 332 10.51 -11.10 0.00
C ALA A 332 11.11 -9.85 0.68
N GLN A 333 10.72 -8.65 0.25
CA GLN A 333 11.13 -7.39 0.89
C GLN A 333 10.70 -7.33 2.36
N VAL A 334 9.45 -7.71 2.68
CA VAL A 334 8.95 -7.75 4.06
C VAL A 334 9.78 -8.70 4.92
N VAL A 335 10.03 -9.92 4.44
CA VAL A 335 10.82 -10.92 5.17
C VAL A 335 12.25 -10.44 5.39
N VAL A 336 12.92 -9.94 4.34
CA VAL A 336 14.30 -9.47 4.41
C VAL A 336 14.45 -8.29 5.36
N TYR A 337 13.60 -7.26 5.26
CA TYR A 337 13.72 -6.07 6.10
C TYR A 337 13.35 -6.35 7.56
N LYS A 338 12.39 -7.25 7.82
CA LYS A 338 12.06 -7.69 9.19
C LYS A 338 13.17 -8.53 9.83
N CYS A 339 13.83 -9.40 9.05
CA CYS A 339 14.97 -10.18 9.54
C CYS A 339 16.21 -9.31 9.80
N ARG A 340 16.44 -8.27 8.98
CA ARG A 340 17.57 -7.33 9.18
C ARG A 340 17.44 -6.52 10.47
N GLY A 341 16.24 -6.04 10.80
CA GLY A 341 16.00 -5.32 12.05
C GLY A 341 16.18 -6.15 13.33
N ARG A 342 16.30 -7.48 13.22
CA ARG A 342 16.48 -8.38 14.38
C ARG A 342 17.92 -8.73 14.72
N ARG A 343 18.92 -8.41 13.88
CA ARG A 343 20.31 -8.71 14.21
C ARG A 343 20.69 -7.90 15.46
N PRO A 344 21.00 -8.53 16.61
CA PRO A 344 21.52 -7.83 17.76
C PRO A 344 22.84 -7.19 17.33
N SER A 345 23.01 -5.90 17.57
CA SER A 345 24.32 -5.26 17.50
C SER A 345 25.26 -6.01 18.44
N VAL A 346 26.11 -6.87 17.89
CA VAL A 346 27.26 -7.46 18.60
C VAL A 346 28.30 -6.34 18.75
N SER A 347 28.02 -5.37 19.61
CA SER A 347 28.94 -4.34 20.10
C SER A 347 28.26 -3.48 21.17
N ALA A 348 27.90 -4.10 22.30
CA ALA A 348 27.62 -3.39 23.55
C ALA A 348 27.88 -4.28 24.78
N GLY A 349 28.87 -5.18 24.70
CA GLY A 349 29.13 -6.19 25.76
C GLY A 349 30.58 -6.60 25.91
N ALA A 350 31.53 -5.80 25.43
CA ALA A 350 32.94 -5.90 25.81
C ALA A 350 33.33 -4.64 26.61
N ALA A 351 32.56 -4.35 27.64
CA ALA A 351 32.84 -3.33 28.64
C ALA A 351 32.74 -3.95 30.03
N ASP A 352 33.48 -5.03 30.27
CA ASP A 352 33.67 -5.63 31.59
C ASP A 352 35.14 -6.00 31.79
N THR A 353 35.98 -4.97 31.95
CA THR A 353 37.20 -5.10 32.76
C THR A 353 37.24 -3.95 33.77
N HIS A 354 36.46 -4.16 34.83
CA HIS A 354 36.73 -3.60 36.15
C HIS A 354 38.22 -3.77 36.50
N GLY A 355 38.90 -2.67 36.84
CA GLY A 355 40.17 -2.78 37.56
C GLY A 355 41.07 -1.55 37.50
N GLY A 356 40.91 -0.65 38.48
CA GLY A 356 42.02 0.21 38.90
C GLY A 356 41.67 1.69 39.02
N VAL A 357 41.25 2.11 40.20
CA VAL A 357 41.41 3.49 40.68
C VAL A 357 42.80 3.61 41.31
N PRO A 358 43.71 4.47 40.82
CA PRO A 358 44.84 4.94 41.61
C PRO A 358 44.64 6.41 42.04
N PRO A 359 45.25 6.83 43.16
CA PRO A 359 44.76 7.96 43.94
C PRO A 359 45.34 9.31 43.52
N SER A 360 44.59 10.35 43.88
CA SER A 360 45.01 11.75 43.95
C SER A 360 46.19 11.93 44.92
N PRO A 361 47.19 12.75 44.54
CA PRO A 361 47.86 13.63 45.48
C PRO A 361 47.73 15.09 45.08
N ALA A 362 47.82 15.91 46.10
CA ALA A 362 47.52 17.31 46.15
C ALA A 362 48.59 18.21 45.51
N SER A 363 48.16 19.46 45.29
CA SER A 363 48.91 20.71 45.39
C SER A 363 50.09 20.96 44.43
N GLY A 364 49.96 22.03 43.64
CA GLY A 364 51.12 22.82 43.23
C GLY A 364 51.08 23.37 41.82
N GLU A 365 50.73 24.64 41.74
CA GLU A 365 51.20 25.62 40.74
C GLU A 365 50.59 25.68 39.34
N ALA A 366 50.11 26.90 39.06
CA ALA A 366 49.55 27.39 37.82
C ALA A 366 50.66 27.72 36.81
N ALA A 367 50.48 27.31 35.55
CA ALA A 367 51.15 27.91 34.41
C ALA A 367 50.29 27.79 33.14
N VAL A 368 49.63 28.90 32.83
CA VAL A 368 49.20 29.47 31.54
C VAL A 368 49.26 28.60 30.27
N ALA A 369 48.10 28.55 29.60
CA ALA A 369 47.86 28.00 28.27
C ALA A 369 48.56 28.76 27.12
N PRO A 370 48.92 28.07 26.03
CA PRO A 370 48.91 28.64 24.70
C PRO A 370 47.72 28.12 23.89
N VAL A 371 47.04 29.08 23.28
CA VAL A 371 46.02 28.96 22.24
C VAL A 371 46.72 28.70 20.90
N GLY A 372 46.29 27.70 20.12
CA GLY A 372 46.53 27.66 18.68
C GLY A 372 46.82 26.28 18.07
N ALA A 373 46.19 26.03 16.91
CA ALA A 373 46.33 24.92 15.96
C ALA A 373 45.66 23.59 16.40
N LEU A 374 44.45 23.25 15.96
CA LEU A 374 43.98 22.98 14.59
C LEU A 374 44.61 21.71 13.97
N GLU A 375 43.73 20.80 13.56
CA GLU A 375 43.88 19.78 12.51
C GLU A 375 44.57 18.43 12.81
N THR A 376 43.71 17.43 13.03
CA THR A 376 43.61 16.17 12.27
C THR A 376 44.85 15.67 11.49
N ALA A 377 45.52 14.67 12.06
CA ALA A 377 46.19 13.59 11.36
C ALA A 377 46.25 12.42 12.35
N GLY A 378 45.93 11.17 12.04
CA GLY A 378 45.61 10.50 10.80
C GLY A 378 45.57 9.03 11.21
N TRP A 379 44.41 8.42 11.03
CA TRP A 379 44.23 6.98 11.15
C TRP A 379 45.09 6.35 10.05
N ASN A 380 46.22 5.73 10.42
CA ASN A 380 47.01 4.71 9.71
C ASN A 380 48.49 4.90 10.07
N ASP A 381 48.97 4.19 11.09
CA ASP A 381 50.31 3.58 11.14
C ASP A 381 50.59 3.04 12.55
N ALA A 382 50.14 1.81 12.82
CA ALA A 382 50.81 0.87 13.74
C ALA A 382 50.17 -0.53 13.68
N ALA A 383 49.79 -0.99 12.49
CA ALA A 383 49.69 -2.41 12.24
C ALA A 383 51.11 -2.97 12.22
N HIS A 384 51.57 -3.47 13.37
CA HIS A 384 52.63 -4.49 13.59
C HIS A 384 53.13 -4.39 15.04
N VAL A 385 52.27 -4.72 15.99
CA VAL A 385 52.70 -5.07 17.35
C VAL A 385 52.86 -6.58 17.38
N GLY A 386 54.10 -7.04 17.24
CA GLY A 386 54.41 -8.46 17.28
C GLY A 386 55.84 -8.75 16.83
N LYS A 387 56.80 -8.56 17.75
CA LYS A 387 57.86 -9.54 18.02
C LYS A 387 58.75 -9.09 19.17
N ASP A 388 58.84 -10.00 20.12
CA ASP A 388 59.82 -10.13 21.18
C ASP A 388 61.23 -9.86 20.66
N VAL A 389 61.95 -8.91 21.28
CA VAL A 389 63.42 -8.98 21.44
C VAL A 389 63.78 -8.32 22.76
N GLU A 390 63.99 -9.21 23.71
CA GLU A 390 64.83 -9.09 24.89
C GLU A 390 66.18 -8.39 24.63
N GLU A 391 66.74 -7.84 25.71
CA GLU A 391 68.18 -7.75 25.97
C GLU A 391 68.92 -6.39 25.76
N ARG A 392 69.33 -5.84 26.92
CA ARG A 392 70.55 -5.05 27.21
C ARG A 392 70.89 -3.84 26.31
N ARG A 393 71.00 -2.67 26.96
CA ARG A 393 72.31 -2.08 27.37
C ARG A 393 72.13 -0.67 27.96
N SER A 394 72.48 -0.55 29.22
CA SER A 394 73.12 0.64 29.81
C SER A 394 74.52 0.86 29.21
N PRO A 395 74.92 2.12 28.96
CA PRO A 395 76.18 2.67 29.52
C PRO A 395 75.96 4.09 30.11
N VAL A 396 76.45 4.42 31.32
CA VAL A 396 77.78 5.03 31.61
C VAL A 396 77.91 6.43 30.97
N ARG A 397 78.17 7.57 31.64
CA ARG A 397 79.21 7.99 32.63
C ARG A 397 78.83 9.42 33.10
N ARG A 398 78.81 9.78 34.38
CA ARG A 398 79.89 10.33 35.24
C ARG A 398 80.63 11.57 34.70
N GLU A 399 80.69 12.56 35.60
CA GLU A 399 81.54 13.78 35.67
C GLU A 399 81.04 15.02 34.92
#